data_AF-A0A2I4EEL3-F1
#
_entry.id   AF-A0A2I4EEL3-F1
#
_cell.length_a   1.000
_cell.length_b   1.000
_cell.length_c   1.000
_cell.angle_alpha   90.00
_cell.angle_beta   90.00
_cell.angle_gamma   90.00
#
_symmetry.space_group_name_H-M   'P 1'
#
loop_
_entity.id
_entity.type
_entity.pdbx_description
1 polymer ?
#
loop_
_entity_poly.entity_id
_entity_poly.type
_entity_poly.pdbx_seq_one_letter_code
_entity_poly.pdbx_strand_id
1 'polypeptide(L)'
;MGNIGEIEEIQGYLSSSTTMPLLALNHVSFVCKSVSNSVRFYEDVLGFVLIKRPSSFDFEGAWLFNYGIGIHLLESDNAPTKKSAINPKDNHISFQCSDMNRVIRKLEEMNIEYVTAVVKEGGITVDQLFFHDPDGYMVEICNCQNLPVLPLMSCPLKLAEPTRNNTIPSFYGKRVTEMQCYGEAEELMMENFMLDMMTISI
;
A
#
# COMPACT_ATOMS: atom_id res chain seq x y z
N MET A 1 31.60 43.36 -37.41
CA MET A 1 31.06 42.18 -38.10
C MET A 1 30.41 41.31 -37.03
N GLY A 2 29.08 41.31 -36.99
CA GLY A 2 28.31 40.54 -36.00
C GLY A 2 28.13 39.11 -36.47
N ASN A 3 28.28 38.15 -35.55
CA ASN A 3 27.93 36.76 -35.78
C ASN A 3 26.45 36.53 -35.40
N ILE A 4 25.67 36.40 -36.46
CA ILE A 4 24.41 35.64 -36.64
C ILE A 4 24.56 34.23 -36.03
N GLY A 5 23.75 33.86 -35.02
CA GLY A 5 22.58 32.97 -35.15
C GLY A 5 22.91 31.58 -34.58
N GLU A 6 22.39 31.21 -33.40
CA GLU A 6 21.34 30.17 -33.20
C GLU A 6 21.54 28.92 -34.09
N ILE A 7 21.68 27.72 -33.53
CA ILE A 7 20.51 26.89 -33.19
C ILE A 7 20.86 25.95 -32.02
N GLU A 8 19.97 26.02 -31.04
CA GLU A 8 19.56 25.01 -30.06
C GLU A 8 20.10 23.59 -30.25
N GLU A 9 20.93 23.16 -29.31
CA GLU A 9 21.07 21.75 -28.95
C GLU A 9 20.62 21.60 -27.49
N ILE A 10 19.38 21.99 -27.21
CA ILE A 10 18.65 21.63 -25.98
C ILE A 10 17.84 20.37 -26.29
N GLN A 11 18.50 19.36 -26.86
CA GLN A 11 17.91 18.04 -27.08
C GLN A 11 18.20 17.19 -25.85
N GLY A 12 17.19 17.02 -24.99
CA GLY A 12 17.10 15.81 -24.17
C GLY A 12 17.55 15.89 -22.71
N TYR A 13 17.10 16.90 -21.96
CA TYR A 13 16.90 16.74 -20.49
C TYR A 13 15.43 16.47 -20.15
N LEU A 14 14.69 15.80 -21.03
CA LEU A 14 13.62 14.93 -20.55
C LEU A 14 14.31 13.71 -19.98
N SER A 15 14.68 13.78 -18.70
CA SER A 15 14.78 12.58 -17.89
C SER A 15 13.44 11.88 -18.09
N SER A 16 13.41 10.85 -18.93
CA SER A 16 12.34 9.88 -18.88
C SER A 16 12.39 9.37 -17.46
N SER A 17 11.48 9.87 -16.62
CA SER A 17 11.12 9.18 -15.40
C SER A 17 10.62 7.82 -15.87
N THR A 18 11.54 6.87 -15.98
CA THR A 18 11.21 5.47 -16.22
C THR A 18 10.61 5.02 -14.92
N THR A 19 9.31 5.28 -14.78
CA THR A 19 8.51 4.75 -13.70
C THR A 19 8.72 3.24 -13.68
N MET A 20 9.04 2.71 -12.49
CA MET A 20 9.18 1.27 -12.34
C MET A 20 7.82 0.62 -12.68
N PRO A 21 7.79 -0.48 -13.45
CA PRO A 21 6.54 -1.13 -13.87
C PRO A 21 5.95 -1.97 -12.73
N LEU A 22 5.76 -1.35 -11.57
CA LEU A 22 5.15 -1.96 -10.38
C LEU A 22 3.65 -1.69 -10.41
N LEU A 23 2.84 -2.73 -10.18
CA LEU A 23 1.38 -2.62 -10.16
C LEU A 23 0.86 -2.40 -8.74
N ALA A 24 1.24 -3.28 -7.82
CA ALA A 24 0.78 -3.28 -6.44
C ALA A 24 1.76 -4.06 -5.54
N LEU A 25 1.56 -3.96 -4.23
CA LEU A 25 2.19 -4.86 -3.27
C LEU A 25 1.66 -6.28 -3.49
N ASN A 26 2.54 -7.22 -3.82
CA ASN A 26 2.13 -8.58 -4.15
C ASN A 26 1.93 -9.45 -2.90
N HIS A 27 2.91 -9.49 -2.00
CA HIS A 27 2.83 -10.26 -0.76
C HIS A 27 3.77 -9.70 0.31
N VAL A 28 3.54 -10.12 1.55
CA VAL A 28 4.47 -10.00 2.67
C VAL A 28 4.93 -11.39 3.11
N SER A 29 6.11 -11.46 3.71
CA SER A 29 6.64 -12.72 4.24
C SER A 29 6.91 -12.62 5.75
N PHE A 30 6.52 -13.66 6.48
CA PHE A 30 6.73 -13.76 7.91
C PHE A 30 7.38 -15.10 8.25
N VAL A 31 8.39 -15.03 9.12
CA VAL A 31 9.04 -16.21 9.68
C VAL A 31 8.32 -16.54 10.98
N CYS A 32 7.75 -17.73 11.06
CA CYS A 32 6.88 -18.15 12.16
C CYS A 32 7.43 -19.40 12.85
N LYS A 33 7.09 -19.58 14.13
CA LYS A 33 7.45 -20.81 14.87
C LYS A 33 6.57 -21.99 14.52
N SER A 34 5.35 -21.72 14.04
CA SER A 34 4.38 -22.75 13.74
C SER A 34 3.46 -22.26 12.62
N VAL A 35 3.60 -22.87 11.45
CA VAL A 35 2.78 -22.55 10.27
C VAL A 35 1.30 -22.77 10.59
N SER A 36 0.96 -23.85 11.29
CA SER A 36 -0.44 -24.15 11.62
C SER A 36 -1.08 -23.11 12.54
N ASN A 37 -0.34 -22.62 13.55
CA ASN A 37 -0.85 -21.57 14.45
C ASN A 37 -1.03 -20.24 13.71
N SER A 38 -0.06 -19.88 12.86
CA SER A 38 -0.11 -18.63 12.09
C SER A 38 -1.18 -18.69 11.00
N VAL A 39 -1.34 -19.81 10.29
CA VAL A 39 -2.46 -20.03 9.35
C VAL A 39 -3.78 -19.83 10.08
N ARG A 40 -3.99 -20.52 11.20
CA ARG A 40 -5.23 -20.41 11.97
C ARG A 40 -5.51 -18.97 12.39
N PHE A 41 -4.50 -18.25 12.87
CA PHE A 41 -4.65 -16.84 13.23
C PHE A 41 -5.10 -15.99 12.02
N TYR A 42 -4.41 -16.10 10.89
CA TYR A 42 -4.71 -15.28 9.71
C TYR A 42 -6.07 -15.63 9.09
N GLU A 43 -6.48 -16.89 9.12
CA GLU A 43 -7.82 -17.32 8.69
C GLU A 43 -8.90 -16.85 9.67
N ASP A 44 -8.76 -17.16 10.97
CA ASP A 44 -9.80 -16.91 11.96
C ASP A 44 -9.96 -15.40 12.26
N VAL A 45 -8.86 -14.66 12.40
CA VAL A 45 -8.86 -13.24 12.82
C VAL A 45 -9.02 -12.30 11.64
N LEU A 46 -8.21 -12.49 10.60
CA LEU A 46 -8.13 -11.57 9.46
C LEU A 46 -8.91 -12.07 8.24
N GLY A 47 -9.44 -13.30 8.25
CA GLY A 47 -10.24 -13.84 7.15
C GLY A 47 -9.43 -14.18 5.91
N PHE A 48 -8.12 -14.42 6.03
CA PHE A 48 -7.32 -14.94 4.92
C PHE A 48 -7.77 -16.36 4.54
N VAL A 49 -7.44 -16.79 3.33
CA VAL A 49 -7.70 -18.15 2.86
C VAL A 49 -6.39 -18.82 2.51
N LEU A 50 -6.16 -20.03 3.01
CA LEU A 50 -5.03 -20.86 2.59
C LEU A 50 -5.14 -21.23 1.10
N ILE A 51 -4.09 -20.96 0.32
CA ILE A 51 -4.02 -21.26 -1.11
C ILE A 51 -2.95 -22.31 -1.43
N LYS A 52 -3.05 -22.90 -2.62
CA LYS A 52 -2.10 -23.91 -3.09
C LYS A 52 -0.69 -23.32 -3.18
N ARG A 53 0.27 -24.01 -2.57
CA ARG A 53 1.70 -23.68 -2.64
C ARG A 53 2.34 -24.32 -3.88
N PRO A 54 3.31 -23.67 -4.53
CA PRO A 54 4.14 -24.30 -5.55
C PRO A 54 4.85 -25.55 -5.00
N SER A 55 4.78 -26.65 -5.73
CA SER A 55 5.36 -27.94 -5.29
C SER A 55 6.89 -27.96 -5.27
N SER A 56 7.55 -26.95 -5.86
CA SER A 56 9.01 -26.83 -5.88
C SER A 56 9.60 -26.30 -4.58
N PHE A 57 8.77 -25.90 -3.61
CA PHE A 57 9.26 -25.41 -2.33
C PHE A 57 9.40 -26.56 -1.32
N ASP A 58 10.61 -26.73 -0.79
CA ASP A 58 11.03 -27.88 0.03
C ASP A 58 11.17 -27.57 1.54
N PHE A 59 10.73 -26.38 1.97
CA PHE A 59 10.65 -25.98 3.38
C PHE A 59 9.23 -26.13 3.95
N GLU A 60 9.07 -26.09 5.26
CA GLU A 60 7.74 -26.00 5.89
C GLU A 60 7.20 -24.56 5.79
N GLY A 61 6.02 -24.40 5.19
CA GLY A 61 5.49 -23.07 4.91
C GLY A 61 4.08 -23.10 4.33
N ALA A 62 3.42 -21.94 4.35
CA ALA A 62 2.08 -21.76 3.83
C ALA A 62 1.95 -20.47 3.03
N TRP A 63 0.99 -20.45 2.11
CA TRP A 63 0.62 -19.26 1.38
C TRP A 63 -0.86 -18.98 1.61
N LEU A 64 -1.17 -17.77 2.08
CA LEU A 64 -2.54 -17.31 2.25
C LEU A 64 -2.81 -16.11 1.36
N PHE A 65 -4.05 -15.91 0.95
CA PHE A 65 -4.44 -14.79 0.11
C PHE A 65 -5.80 -14.24 0.52
N ASN A 66 -5.89 -12.91 0.61
CA ASN A 66 -7.13 -12.14 0.62
C ASN A 66 -6.80 -10.66 0.38
N TYR A 67 -7.81 -9.83 0.14
CA TYR A 67 -7.68 -8.37 0.01
C TYR A 67 -6.67 -7.90 -1.05
N GLY A 68 -6.40 -8.75 -2.05
CA GLY A 68 -5.42 -8.46 -3.11
C GLY A 68 -3.96 -8.67 -2.72
N ILE A 69 -3.66 -9.23 -1.54
CA ILE A 69 -2.30 -9.45 -1.05
C ILE A 69 -2.07 -10.88 -0.55
N GLY A 70 -0.88 -11.42 -0.78
CA GLY A 70 -0.43 -12.69 -0.22
C GLY A 70 0.27 -12.56 1.14
N ILE A 71 0.10 -13.55 2.01
CA ILE A 71 0.93 -13.78 3.20
C ILE A 71 1.71 -15.09 3.00
N HIS A 72 3.04 -14.98 2.96
CA HIS A 72 3.95 -16.12 2.87
C HIS A 72 4.54 -16.43 4.25
N LEU A 73 4.14 -17.58 4.80
CA LEU A 73 4.64 -18.08 6.08
C LEU A 73 5.79 -19.06 5.85
N LEU A 74 6.90 -18.83 6.55
CA LEU A 74 8.06 -19.70 6.54
C LEU A 74 8.32 -20.19 7.96
N GLU A 75 8.29 -21.51 8.18
CA GLU A 75 8.59 -22.06 9.51
C GLU A 75 10.09 -21.99 9.79
N SER A 76 10.48 -21.48 10.96
CA SER A 76 11.87 -21.50 11.41
C SER A 76 12.01 -21.36 12.92
N ASP A 77 12.98 -22.05 13.50
CA ASP A 77 13.40 -21.85 14.90
C ASP A 77 13.97 -20.44 15.15
N ASN A 78 14.38 -19.73 14.10
CA ASN A 78 14.88 -18.36 14.17
C ASN A 78 13.75 -17.30 14.10
N ALA A 79 12.48 -17.71 14.20
CA ALA A 79 11.36 -16.78 14.26
C ALA A 79 11.50 -15.79 15.44
N PRO A 80 11.01 -14.56 15.29
CA PRO A 80 11.12 -13.54 16.32
C PRO A 80 10.59 -14.03 17.67
N THR A 81 11.18 -13.49 18.75
CA THR A 81 10.56 -13.63 20.06
C THR A 81 9.45 -12.61 20.17
N LYS A 82 8.25 -13.09 20.53
CA LYS A 82 7.07 -12.23 20.74
C LYS A 82 7.42 -11.11 21.71
N LYS A 83 7.26 -9.86 21.25
CA LYS A 83 7.43 -8.67 22.10
C LYS A 83 6.33 -8.64 23.17
N SER A 84 6.69 -8.18 24.36
CA SER A 84 5.76 -8.13 25.50
C SER A 84 4.78 -6.97 25.45
N ALA A 85 5.13 -5.85 24.79
CA ALA A 85 4.29 -4.66 24.73
C ALA A 85 3.97 -4.30 23.29
N ILE A 86 2.72 -3.91 23.04
CA ILE A 86 2.30 -3.38 21.73
C ILE A 86 2.75 -1.92 21.65
N ASN A 87 3.60 -1.62 20.66
CA ASN A 87 4.08 -0.27 20.40
C ASN A 87 3.59 0.19 19.02
N PRO A 88 2.59 1.09 18.93
CA PRO A 88 2.07 1.62 17.66
C PRO A 88 3.10 2.24 16.70
N LYS A 89 4.34 2.45 17.15
CA LYS A 89 5.45 3.00 16.37
C LYS A 89 6.39 1.95 15.75
N ASP A 90 6.21 0.66 16.05
CA ASP A 90 7.02 -0.39 15.41
C ASP A 90 6.55 -0.66 13.96
N ASN A 91 7.38 -1.37 13.19
CA ASN A 91 7.03 -1.84 11.85
C ASN A 91 5.78 -2.74 11.90
N HIS A 92 4.86 -2.52 10.96
CA HIS A 92 3.61 -3.27 10.85
C HIS A 92 3.17 -3.42 9.41
N ILE A 93 2.27 -4.38 9.20
CA ILE A 93 1.38 -4.40 8.03
C ILE A 93 0.04 -3.79 8.44
N SER A 94 -0.59 -3.03 7.55
CA SER A 94 -1.84 -2.32 7.83
C SER A 94 -2.93 -2.75 6.86
N PHE A 95 -4.13 -2.99 7.39
CA PHE A 95 -5.32 -3.28 6.59
C PHE A 95 -6.37 -2.20 6.77
N GLN A 96 -6.95 -1.80 5.64
CA GLN A 96 -8.12 -0.93 5.62
C GLN A 96 -9.33 -1.66 6.21
N CYS A 97 -10.11 -0.96 7.05
CA CYS A 97 -11.34 -1.50 7.61
C CYS A 97 -12.51 -0.52 7.55
N SER A 98 -13.69 -1.05 7.26
CA SER A 98 -14.97 -0.34 7.28
C SER A 98 -15.73 -0.47 8.61
N ASP A 99 -15.42 -1.50 9.42
CA ASP A 99 -16.07 -1.78 10.71
C ASP A 99 -15.03 -2.24 11.76
N MET A 100 -14.38 -1.26 12.39
CA MET A 100 -13.36 -1.51 13.43
C MET A 100 -13.93 -2.30 14.62
N ASN A 101 -15.19 -2.07 14.98
CA ASN A 101 -15.83 -2.71 16.13
C ASN A 101 -15.97 -4.22 15.91
N ARG A 102 -16.20 -4.67 14.66
CA ARG A 102 -16.21 -6.09 14.35
C ARG A 102 -14.87 -6.76 14.56
N VAL A 103 -13.77 -6.07 14.23
CA VAL A 103 -12.42 -6.59 14.47
C VAL A 103 -12.12 -6.63 15.96
N ILE A 104 -12.45 -5.58 16.71
CA ILE A 104 -12.27 -5.55 18.18
C ILE A 104 -12.99 -6.72 18.85
N ARG A 105 -14.26 -6.96 18.54
CA ARG A 105 -15.01 -8.11 19.08
C ARG A 105 -14.32 -9.44 18.79
N LYS A 106 -13.77 -9.61 17.59
CA LYS A 106 -13.06 -10.83 17.21
C LYS A 106 -11.77 -11.02 18.02
N LEU A 107 -11.02 -9.94 18.26
CA LEU A 107 -9.83 -9.97 19.10
C LEU A 107 -10.19 -10.31 20.56
N GLU A 108 -11.26 -9.71 21.09
CA GLU A 108 -11.77 -9.99 22.45
C GLU A 108 -12.21 -11.45 22.60
N GLU A 109 -12.98 -12.00 21.64
CA GLU A 109 -13.41 -13.41 21.62
C GLU A 109 -12.22 -14.38 21.66
N MET A 110 -11.10 -13.99 21.04
CA MET A 110 -9.88 -14.80 20.94
C MET A 110 -8.85 -14.47 22.02
N ASN A 111 -9.16 -13.57 22.95
CA ASN A 111 -8.26 -13.08 24.00
C ASN A 111 -6.93 -12.54 23.45
N ILE A 112 -6.99 -11.81 22.34
CA ILE A 112 -5.84 -11.15 21.72
C ILE A 112 -5.76 -9.72 22.28
N GLU A 113 -4.61 -9.39 22.89
CA GLU A 113 -4.34 -8.04 23.36
C GLU A 113 -4.22 -7.06 22.19
N TYR A 114 -4.76 -5.85 22.37
CA TYR A 114 -4.71 -4.79 21.37
C TYR A 114 -4.59 -3.42 22.04
N VAL A 115 -4.17 -2.42 21.25
CA VAL A 115 -4.19 -1.00 21.62
C VAL A 115 -4.84 -0.19 20.51
N THR A 116 -5.50 0.90 20.86
CA THR A 116 -6.13 1.81 19.90
C THR A 116 -5.47 3.17 19.93
N ALA A 117 -5.41 3.85 18.78
CA ALA A 117 -5.00 5.24 18.66
C ALA A 117 -5.96 6.00 17.75
N VAL A 118 -5.96 7.34 17.87
CA VAL A 118 -6.78 8.22 17.05
C VAL A 118 -5.92 9.35 16.51
N VAL A 119 -5.97 9.54 15.20
CA VAL A 119 -5.35 10.68 14.50
C VAL A 119 -6.44 11.66 14.10
N LYS A 120 -6.20 12.95 14.30
CA LYS A 120 -7.12 14.03 13.92
C LYS A 120 -6.39 15.05 13.07
N GLU A 121 -6.86 15.26 11.85
CA GLU A 121 -6.26 16.22 10.93
C GLU A 121 -7.33 16.83 10.02
N GLY A 122 -7.35 18.16 9.88
CA GLY A 122 -8.28 18.83 8.97
C GLY A 122 -9.78 18.55 9.23
N GLY A 123 -10.16 18.19 10.46
CA GLY A 123 -11.54 17.78 10.79
C GLY A 123 -11.86 16.31 10.47
N ILE A 124 -10.92 15.56 9.90
CA ILE A 124 -11.00 14.13 9.66
C ILE A 124 -10.49 13.42 10.92
N THR A 125 -11.17 12.33 11.29
CA THR A 125 -10.73 11.43 12.37
C THR A 125 -10.40 10.07 11.77
N VAL A 126 -9.22 9.57 12.11
CA VAL A 126 -8.74 8.24 11.75
C VAL A 126 -8.56 7.42 13.01
N ASP A 127 -9.13 6.23 13.01
CA ASP A 127 -9.02 5.25 14.08
C ASP A 127 -8.01 4.18 13.66
N GLN A 128 -7.12 3.84 14.60
CA GLN A 128 -6.10 2.82 14.43
C GLN A 128 -6.25 1.79 15.55
N LEU A 129 -6.08 0.53 15.19
CA LEU A 129 -6.09 -0.62 16.09
C LEU A 129 -4.85 -1.46 15.83
N PHE A 130 -4.07 -1.73 16.86
CA PHE A 130 -2.81 -2.46 16.77
C PHE A 130 -2.82 -3.69 17.67
N PHE A 131 -2.33 -4.81 17.14
CA PHE A 131 -2.16 -6.06 17.87
C PHE A 131 -1.02 -6.87 17.27
N HIS A 132 -0.64 -7.94 17.96
CA HIS A 132 0.37 -8.87 17.46
C HIS A 132 -0.27 -10.14 16.89
N ASP A 133 0.35 -10.69 15.86
CA ASP A 133 0.15 -12.07 15.45
C ASP A 133 0.78 -13.06 16.48
N PRO A 134 0.71 -14.38 16.26
CA PRO A 134 1.26 -15.37 17.18
C PRO A 134 2.76 -15.20 17.47
N ASP A 135 3.54 -14.72 16.50
CA ASP A 135 5.00 -14.59 16.57
C ASP A 135 5.46 -13.18 16.96
N GLY A 136 4.55 -12.21 17.09
CA GLY A 136 4.83 -10.84 17.53
C GLY A 136 4.97 -9.82 16.41
N TYR A 137 4.63 -10.17 15.16
CA TYR A 137 4.51 -9.20 14.08
C TYR A 137 3.30 -8.30 14.34
N MET A 138 3.50 -6.99 14.20
CA MET A 138 2.42 -6.04 14.42
C MET A 138 1.51 -5.97 13.21
N VAL A 139 0.21 -6.05 13.48
CA VAL A 139 -0.87 -5.80 12.54
C VAL A 139 -1.57 -4.53 12.97
N GLU A 140 -1.74 -3.60 12.03
CA GLU A 140 -2.60 -2.43 12.16
C GLU A 140 -3.90 -2.64 11.38
N ILE A 141 -5.00 -2.21 11.96
CA ILE A 141 -6.26 -1.97 11.26
C ILE A 141 -6.52 -0.48 11.31
N CYS A 142 -6.69 0.14 10.15
CA CYS A 142 -6.85 1.59 10.05
C CYS A 142 -7.97 1.97 9.07
N ASN A 143 -8.61 3.12 9.29
CA ASN A 143 -9.41 3.81 8.27
C ASN A 143 -8.65 5.00 7.63
N CYS A 144 -7.33 4.83 7.48
CA CYS A 144 -6.37 5.84 7.02
C CYS A 144 -6.71 6.42 5.63
N GLN A 145 -7.43 5.67 4.79
CA GLN A 145 -7.94 6.15 3.49
C GLN A 145 -8.85 7.38 3.60
N ASN A 146 -9.34 7.69 4.79
CA ASN A 146 -10.13 8.90 5.03
C ASN A 146 -9.28 10.16 4.89
N LEU A 147 -7.96 10.07 5.11
CA LEU A 147 -7.03 11.18 4.90
C LEU A 147 -6.66 11.31 3.42
N PRO A 148 -6.58 12.54 2.88
CA PRO A 148 -6.15 12.75 1.50
C PRO A 148 -4.67 12.42 1.35
N VAL A 149 -4.32 11.59 0.36
CA VAL A 149 -2.93 11.37 -0.03
C VAL A 149 -2.47 12.55 -0.88
N LEU A 150 -1.68 13.45 -0.28
CA LEU A 150 -1.15 14.63 -0.93
C LEU A 150 0.37 14.46 -1.15
N PRO A 151 0.83 14.24 -2.39
CA PRO A 151 2.26 14.19 -2.68
C PRO A 151 2.94 15.52 -2.32
N LEU A 152 3.92 15.47 -1.43
CA LEU A 152 4.81 16.60 -1.19
C LEU A 152 5.72 16.70 -2.43
N MET A 153 5.48 17.71 -3.27
CA MET A 153 6.11 17.88 -4.59
C MET A 153 7.59 17.49 -4.61
N SER A 154 7.98 16.60 -5.54
CA SER A 154 9.36 16.43 -5.99
C SER A 154 9.73 17.55 -6.98
N CYS A 155 9.71 18.80 -6.51
CA CYS A 155 10.21 19.94 -7.29
C CYS A 155 11.47 20.53 -6.62
N PRO A 156 12.61 20.62 -7.33
CA PRO A 156 13.69 21.51 -6.93
C PRO A 156 13.16 22.95 -7.03
N LEU A 157 13.16 23.66 -5.91
CA LEU A 157 12.86 25.07 -5.84
C LEU A 157 13.67 25.85 -6.89
N LYS A 158 12.99 26.43 -7.87
CA LYS A 158 13.33 27.77 -8.33
C LYS A 158 12.09 28.62 -8.15
N LEU A 159 11.99 29.28 -6.99
CA LEU A 159 11.23 30.51 -6.91
C LEU A 159 11.87 31.47 -7.94
N ALA A 160 11.20 31.70 -9.06
CA ALA A 160 11.49 32.87 -9.87
C ALA A 160 11.01 34.08 -9.06
N GLU A 161 11.91 35.01 -8.75
CA GLU A 161 11.53 36.28 -8.14
C GLU A 161 10.52 37.01 -9.06
N PRO A 162 9.55 37.74 -8.50
CA PRO A 162 8.59 38.50 -9.29
C PRO A 162 9.29 39.71 -9.89
N THR A 163 9.74 39.59 -11.14
CA THR A 163 10.05 40.77 -11.95
C THR A 163 8.74 41.49 -12.21
N ARG A 164 8.50 42.57 -11.46
CA ARG A 164 7.51 43.59 -11.80
C ARG A 164 7.78 44.04 -13.22
N ASN A 165 6.84 43.82 -14.13
CA ASN A 165 6.55 44.75 -15.22
C ASN A 165 5.11 44.55 -15.70
N ASN A 166 4.35 45.65 -15.63
CA ASN A 166 2.95 45.78 -16.00
C ASN A 166 2.77 45.65 -17.51
N THR A 167 1.89 44.76 -18.00
CA THR A 167 0.98 45.06 -19.12
C THR A 167 -0.17 44.03 -19.16
N ILE A 168 -1.41 44.49 -19.13
CA ILE A 168 -2.63 43.69 -19.41
C ILE A 168 -2.86 43.70 -20.93
N PRO A 169 -3.22 42.57 -21.56
CA PRO A 169 -4.54 42.53 -22.19
C PRO A 169 -5.31 41.20 -22.02
N SER A 170 -6.59 41.39 -21.67
CA SER A 170 -7.79 40.60 -21.97
C SER A 170 -7.69 39.49 -23.04
N PHE A 171 -8.34 38.34 -22.85
CA PHE A 171 -9.49 37.86 -23.66
C PHE A 171 -9.96 36.44 -23.24
N TYR A 172 -11.27 36.20 -23.37
CA TYR A 172 -12.06 35.00 -23.02
C TYR A 172 -11.49 33.63 -23.47
N GLY A 173 -11.69 32.57 -22.68
CA GLY A 173 -11.57 31.18 -23.15
C GLY A 173 -11.72 30.07 -22.09
N LYS A 174 -12.90 29.45 -22.03
CA LYS A 174 -13.19 28.19 -21.30
C LYS A 174 -12.21 27.07 -21.68
N ARG A 175 -11.75 26.28 -20.70
CA ARG A 175 -11.60 24.82 -20.85
C ARG A 175 -11.64 24.12 -19.48
N VAL A 176 -12.75 23.40 -19.26
CA VAL A 176 -12.81 22.28 -18.31
C VAL A 176 -12.27 21.09 -19.08
N THR A 177 -11.31 20.36 -18.52
CA THR A 177 -10.94 19.02 -18.99
C THR A 177 -11.09 18.07 -17.82
N GLU A 178 -12.13 17.26 -17.90
CA GLU A 178 -12.37 16.10 -17.04
C GLU A 178 -11.21 15.10 -17.18
N MET A 179 -10.75 14.58 -16.03
CA MET A 179 -9.73 13.55 -15.93
C MET A 179 -10.40 12.19 -16.05
N GLN A 180 -10.30 11.59 -17.24
CA GLN A 180 -10.80 10.27 -17.55
C GLN A 180 -9.66 9.25 -17.31
N CYS A 181 -9.46 8.85 -16.05
CA CYS A 181 -8.35 7.95 -15.67
C CYS A 181 -8.75 6.80 -14.74
N TYR A 182 -10.04 6.63 -14.45
CA TYR A 182 -10.51 5.61 -13.50
C TYR A 182 -11.03 4.33 -14.16
N GLY A 183 -11.56 4.39 -15.40
CA GLY A 183 -12.19 3.23 -16.04
C GLY A 183 -11.20 2.18 -16.55
N GLU A 184 -10.06 2.60 -17.11
CA GLU A 184 -9.10 1.68 -17.75
C GLU A 184 -8.35 0.81 -16.74
N ALA A 185 -8.11 1.33 -15.53
CA ALA A 185 -7.41 0.59 -14.48
C ALA A 185 -8.25 -0.55 -13.89
N GLU A 186 -9.57 -0.36 -13.75
CA GLU A 186 -10.47 -1.41 -13.27
C GLU A 186 -10.61 -2.55 -14.28
N GLU A 187 -10.70 -2.23 -15.57
CA GLU A 187 -10.79 -3.22 -16.66
C GLU A 187 -9.52 -4.07 -16.74
N LEU A 188 -8.34 -3.45 -16.67
CA LEU A 188 -7.04 -4.14 -16.65
C LEU A 188 -6.86 -5.05 -15.42
N MET A 189 -7.37 -4.65 -14.25
CA MET A 189 -7.31 -5.50 -13.05
C MET A 189 -8.21 -6.73 -13.20
N MET A 190 -9.38 -6.56 -13.82
CA MET A 190 -10.32 -7.66 -14.02
C MET A 190 -9.83 -8.64 -15.11
N GLU A 191 -9.19 -8.14 -16.16
CA GLU A 191 -8.56 -8.98 -17.19
C GLU A 191 -7.38 -9.79 -16.65
N ASN A 192 -6.50 -9.17 -15.84
CA ASN A 192 -5.37 -9.88 -15.22
C ASN A 192 -5.85 -10.97 -14.25
N PHE A 193 -6.90 -10.71 -13.47
CA PHE A 193 -7.49 -11.72 -12.60
C PHE A 193 -8.04 -12.92 -13.38
N MET A 194 -8.67 -12.68 -14.53
CA MET A 194 -9.19 -13.74 -15.41
C MET A 194 -8.06 -14.56 -16.06
N LEU A 195 -6.98 -13.91 -16.48
CA LEU A 195 -5.80 -14.58 -17.07
C LEU A 195 -5.08 -15.47 -16.05
N ASP A 196 -4.93 -15.02 -14.81
CA ASP A 196 -4.34 -15.82 -13.73
C ASP A 196 -5.20 -17.05 -13.41
N MET A 197 -6.53 -16.91 -13.43
CA MET A 197 -7.44 -18.04 -13.18
C MET A 197 -7.39 -19.12 -14.28
N MET A 198 -7.18 -18.72 -15.55
CA MET A 198 -7.00 -19.66 -16.66
C MET A 198 -5.65 -20.38 -16.62
N THR A 199 -4.61 -19.74 -16.08
CA THR A 199 -3.25 -20.30 -16.02
C THR A 199 -3.07 -21.34 -14.91
N ILE A 200 -3.96 -21.36 -13.92
CA ILE A 200 -3.97 -22.34 -12.81
C ILE A 200 -4.68 -23.66 -13.18
N SER A 201 -5.39 -23.70 -14.31
CA SER A 201 -6.24 -24.84 -14.72
C SER A 201 -5.59 -25.82 -15.72
N ILE A 202 -4.26 -25.92 -15.79
CA ILE A 202 -3.53 -26.90 -16.63
C ILE A 202 -2.73 -27.87 -15.75
#